data_AF-A0A5M7C566-F1
#
_entry.id   AF-A0A5M7C566-F1
#
_cell.length_a   1.000
_cell.length_b   1.000
_cell.length_c   1.000
_cell.angle_alpha   90.00
_cell.angle_beta   90.00
_cell.angle_gamma   90.00
#
_symmetry.space_group_name_H-M   'P 1'
#
loop_
_entity.id
_entity.type
_entity.pdbx_description
1 polymer ?
#
loop_
_entity_poly.entity_id
_entity_poly.type
_entity_poly.pdbx_seq_one_letter_code
_entity_poly.pdbx_strand_id
1 'polypeptide(L)'
;MHPQQPGSWGPPPGGQFPQQPIQQPYPQTQPGYPQAQPGYPQFQQQPPRKKRGKRIGLIVGISLGALVLLGGGGYLVTAYMKYSKPAGDPPTNAALPAECDLVSEQILQRLHVTNPDPTIIGEDPESGRSTCGWGPTEGRDGNNERTLRVDVRDVSKAADGTGAAEMFERFRDSGSGELQELSGLGDEAFLVARGPGGASEVNFRKGQKIVTVTYSGWDKNFLSSSTRISRAESGQAVKTVAKELVSKL
;
A
#
# COMPACT_ATOMS: atom_id res chain seq x y z
N MET A 1 -52.72 -7.45 -8.14
CA MET A 1 -53.09 -7.58 -6.72
C MET A 1 -51.86 -7.25 -5.88
N HIS A 2 -52.01 -6.27 -5.00
CA HIS A 2 -51.15 -5.75 -3.93
C HIS A 2 -49.63 -5.49 -4.13
N PRO A 3 -49.18 -4.22 -3.94
CA PRO A 3 -47.79 -3.79 -3.81
C PRO A 3 -47.40 -3.50 -2.35
N GLN A 4 -46.12 -3.69 -1.95
CA GLN A 4 -45.47 -3.05 -0.77
C GLN A 4 -43.94 -3.04 -1.01
N GLN A 5 -43.32 -1.92 -1.35
CA GLN A 5 -42.79 -0.79 -0.56
C GLN A 5 -41.31 -0.94 -0.10
N PRO A 6 -40.45 0.07 -0.37
CA PRO A 6 -39.01 0.07 -0.04
C PRO A 6 -38.69 0.72 1.32
N GLY A 7 -37.76 0.14 2.06
CA GLY A 7 -37.24 0.69 3.32
C GLY A 7 -36.05 1.61 3.12
N SER A 8 -36.27 2.91 3.32
CA SER A 8 -35.27 3.96 3.42
C SER A 8 -34.66 4.04 4.83
N TRP A 9 -33.34 4.05 4.95
CA TRP A 9 -32.64 4.40 6.18
C TRP A 9 -31.99 5.78 6.03
N GLY A 10 -32.58 6.78 6.68
CA GLY A 10 -32.01 8.13 6.84
C GLY A 10 -31.17 8.27 8.12
N PRO A 11 -30.34 9.33 8.23
CA PRO A 11 -29.51 9.60 9.39
C PRO A 11 -30.28 10.23 10.56
N PRO A 12 -29.89 9.99 11.83
CA PRO A 12 -30.50 10.65 12.98
C PRO A 12 -30.00 12.10 13.16
N PRO A 13 -30.86 13.02 13.62
CA PRO A 13 -30.54 14.44 13.84
C PRO A 13 -30.08 14.75 15.26
N GLY A 14 -29.26 15.81 15.37
CA GLY A 14 -29.37 16.87 16.38
C GLY A 14 -29.10 16.54 17.86
N GLY A 15 -28.01 17.09 18.40
CA GLY A 15 -27.81 17.27 19.83
C GLY A 15 -27.12 18.60 20.12
N GLN A 16 -27.90 19.66 20.34
CA GLN A 16 -27.48 20.93 20.92
C GLN A 16 -27.68 20.85 22.43
N PHE A 17 -26.67 21.21 23.23
CA PHE A 17 -26.85 21.43 24.67
C PHE A 17 -26.61 22.89 25.06
N PRO A 18 -27.45 23.45 25.96
CA PRO A 18 -27.61 24.90 26.14
C PRO A 18 -26.69 25.54 27.19
N GLN A 19 -26.49 26.84 27.02
CA GLN A 19 -25.93 27.79 27.99
C GLN A 19 -26.81 27.91 29.25
N GLN A 20 -26.20 28.19 30.40
CA GLN A 20 -26.89 28.74 31.58
C GLN A 20 -26.30 30.10 31.97
N PRO A 21 -27.15 31.11 32.22
CA PRO A 21 -26.73 32.44 32.72
C PRO A 21 -27.32 32.80 34.11
N ILE A 22 -26.89 33.97 34.66
CA ILE A 22 -27.52 34.84 35.69
C ILE A 22 -27.25 34.43 37.18
N GLN A 23 -26.58 35.20 38.07
CA GLN A 23 -26.73 36.56 38.67
C GLN A 23 -27.79 36.74 39.80
N GLN A 24 -27.30 36.99 41.04
CA GLN A 24 -27.81 37.83 42.17
C GLN A 24 -29.21 37.56 42.82
N PRO A 25 -29.68 38.21 43.94
CA PRO A 25 -29.07 38.92 45.11
C PRO A 25 -29.71 38.64 46.53
N TYR A 26 -28.97 38.96 47.64
CA TYR A 26 -29.35 39.47 49.02
C TYR A 26 -30.57 38.92 49.85
N PRO A 27 -30.84 39.37 51.11
CA PRO A 27 -30.12 39.26 52.40
C PRO A 27 -30.97 38.65 53.55
N GLN A 28 -30.36 38.27 54.69
CA GLN A 28 -31.08 38.36 55.98
C GLN A 28 -30.16 38.56 57.19
N THR A 29 -30.49 39.62 57.93
CA THR A 29 -29.94 40.12 59.19
C THR A 29 -30.46 39.35 60.41
N GLN A 30 -29.62 39.11 61.43
CA GLN A 30 -30.07 39.10 62.83
C GLN A 30 -29.02 39.68 63.80
N PRO A 31 -29.43 40.35 64.91
CA PRO A 31 -28.56 41.13 65.78
C PRO A 31 -28.42 40.60 67.23
N GLY A 32 -27.31 40.98 67.90
CA GLY A 32 -27.12 40.93 69.37
C GLY A 32 -26.18 39.80 69.83
N TYR A 33 -25.27 39.93 70.80
CA TYR A 33 -24.90 40.96 71.79
C TYR A 33 -23.38 40.83 72.08
N PRO A 34 -22.72 41.83 72.69
CA PRO A 34 -21.27 41.88 72.85
C PRO A 34 -20.83 41.20 74.16
N GLN A 35 -19.72 40.46 74.12
CA GLN A 35 -18.98 40.12 75.33
C GLN A 35 -17.49 40.43 75.13
N ALA A 36 -17.02 41.39 75.91
CA ALA A 36 -15.64 41.81 75.99
C ALA A 36 -14.77 40.74 76.65
N GLN A 37 -13.61 40.46 76.07
CA GLN A 37 -12.46 39.92 76.81
C GLN A 37 -11.14 40.59 76.37
N PRO A 38 -10.17 40.75 77.28
CA PRO A 38 -9.02 41.63 77.09
C PRO A 38 -7.71 40.86 76.78
N GLY A 39 -6.90 41.40 75.86
CA GLY A 39 -5.43 41.38 75.98
C GLY A 39 -4.59 40.45 75.09
N TYR A 40 -3.88 41.09 74.14
CA TYR A 40 -2.51 40.83 73.61
C TYR A 40 -2.19 39.55 72.78
N PRO A 41 -1.14 39.54 71.91
CA PRO A 41 -0.48 40.59 71.13
C PRO A 41 -0.39 40.28 69.61
N GLN A 42 0.17 41.24 68.86
CA GLN A 42 0.40 41.25 67.42
C GLN A 42 1.52 40.30 66.91
N PHE A 43 1.49 40.12 65.58
CA PHE A 43 2.53 39.64 64.64
C PHE A 43 2.72 38.12 64.47
N GLN A 44 2.37 37.64 63.27
CA GLN A 44 3.38 37.26 62.25
C GLN A 44 2.68 37.03 60.90
N GLN A 45 2.95 37.93 59.94
CA GLN A 45 2.71 37.62 58.53
C GLN A 45 3.61 36.44 58.16
N GLN A 46 3.00 35.30 57.84
CA GLN A 46 3.73 34.19 57.24
C GLN A 46 4.29 34.64 55.88
N PRO A 47 5.60 34.46 55.62
CA PRO A 47 6.13 34.72 54.29
C PRO A 47 5.45 33.75 53.30
N PRO A 48 5.09 34.20 52.07
CA PRO A 48 4.43 33.35 51.10
C PRO A 48 5.29 32.13 50.84
N ARG A 49 4.78 30.95 51.21
CA ARG A 49 5.44 29.65 50.97
C ARG A 49 5.89 29.61 49.50
N LYS A 50 7.20 29.61 49.28
CA LYS A 50 7.83 29.48 47.94
C LYS A 50 7.12 28.36 47.19
N LYS A 51 6.59 28.66 46.00
CA LYS A 51 5.90 27.76 45.07
C LYS A 51 6.82 26.61 44.61
N ARG A 52 7.11 25.63 45.49
CA ARG A 52 7.96 24.46 45.20
C ARG A 52 7.33 23.52 44.17
N GLY A 53 6.01 23.59 43.95
CA GLY A 53 5.29 22.76 42.97
C GLY A 53 5.64 23.03 41.50
N LYS A 54 6.10 24.25 41.15
CA LYS A 54 6.44 24.59 39.75
C LYS A 54 7.68 23.85 39.24
N ARG A 55 8.64 23.53 40.12
CA ARG A 55 9.88 22.84 39.73
C ARG A 55 9.64 21.35 39.49
N ILE A 56 8.75 20.73 40.27
CA ILE A 56 8.39 19.32 40.10
C ILE A 56 7.62 19.13 38.79
N GLY A 57 6.64 19.99 38.48
CA GLY A 57 5.91 19.94 37.21
C GLY A 57 6.80 20.14 35.98
N LEU A 58 7.81 21.02 36.07
CA LEU A 58 8.79 21.21 35.00
C LEU A 58 9.68 19.98 34.80
N ILE A 59 10.18 19.37 35.87
CA ILE A 59 11.02 18.17 35.79
C ILE A 59 10.21 17.00 35.23
N VAL A 60 9.00 16.76 35.75
CA VAL A 60 8.12 15.69 35.25
C VAL A 60 7.76 15.93 33.78
N GLY A 61 7.47 17.17 33.38
CA GLY A 61 7.21 17.53 31.99
C GLY A 61 8.41 17.30 31.06
N ILE A 62 9.62 17.66 31.51
CA ILE A 62 10.87 17.41 30.75
C ILE A 62 11.15 15.90 30.68
N SER A 63 11.00 15.17 31.78
CA SER A 63 11.23 13.71 31.79
C SER A 63 10.24 12.96 30.91
N LEU A 64 8.95 13.29 30.96
CA LEU A 64 7.95 12.73 30.04
C LEU A 64 8.22 13.13 28.59
N GLY A 65 8.54 14.41 28.34
CA GLY A 65 8.91 14.89 27.01
C GLY A 65 10.14 14.17 26.46
N ALA A 66 11.17 13.97 27.27
CA ALA A 66 12.37 13.24 26.90
C ALA A 66 12.08 11.76 26.62
N LEU A 67 11.24 11.10 27.43
CA LEU A 67 10.82 9.71 27.19
C LEU A 67 10.00 9.57 25.89
N VAL A 68 9.12 10.52 25.59
CA VAL A 68 8.35 10.54 24.33
C VAL A 68 9.27 10.80 23.14
N LEU A 69 10.25 11.71 23.27
CA LEU A 69 11.22 11.98 22.21
C LEU A 69 12.15 10.79 21.97
N LEU A 70 12.61 10.12 23.02
CA LEU A 70 13.46 8.94 22.90
C LEU A 70 12.68 7.72 22.39
N GLY A 71 11.47 7.49 22.91
CA GLY A 71 10.61 6.39 22.48
C GLY A 71 10.04 6.60 21.07
N GLY A 72 9.43 7.75 20.83
CA GLY A 72 8.86 8.12 19.52
C GLY A 72 9.93 8.36 18.47
N GLY A 73 11.01 9.08 18.81
CA GLY A 73 12.14 9.32 17.91
C GLY A 73 12.89 8.03 17.58
N GLY A 74 13.15 7.17 18.58
CA GLY A 74 13.75 5.85 18.37
C GLY A 74 12.93 4.98 17.43
N TYR A 75 11.61 4.91 17.65
CA TYR A 75 10.69 4.19 16.75
C TYR A 75 10.76 4.72 15.31
N LEU A 76 10.70 6.04 15.11
CA LEU A 76 10.76 6.66 13.78
C LEU A 76 12.10 6.38 13.06
N VAL A 77 13.22 6.37 13.78
CA VAL A 77 14.53 6.02 13.20
C VAL A 77 14.53 4.56 12.73
N THR A 78 14.02 3.64 13.55
CA THR A 78 13.94 2.22 13.15
C THR A 78 12.98 1.98 11.99
N ALA A 79 11.84 2.68 11.96
CA ALA A 79 10.88 2.64 10.87
C ALA A 79 11.51 3.18 9.57
N TYR A 80 12.25 4.29 9.66
CA TYR A 80 13.00 4.85 8.54
C TYR A 80 14.04 3.90 7.99
N MET A 81 14.89 3.32 8.85
CA MET A 81 15.92 2.36 8.44
C MET A 81 15.34 1.14 7.70
N LYS A 82 14.18 0.64 8.15
CA LYS A 82 13.49 -0.48 7.48
C LYS A 82 12.89 -0.06 6.15
N TYR A 83 12.27 1.11 6.09
CA TYR A 83 11.65 1.65 4.89
C TYR A 83 12.69 2.02 3.82
N SER A 84 13.83 2.60 4.21
CA SER A 84 14.87 3.09 3.31
C SER A 84 15.76 1.98 2.76
N LYS A 85 15.66 0.74 3.27
CA LYS A 85 16.45 -0.37 2.75
C LYS A 85 16.04 -0.64 1.30
N PRO A 86 16.97 -0.59 0.32
CA PRO A 86 16.66 -0.90 -1.07
C PRO A 86 16.07 -2.31 -1.18
N ALA A 87 15.19 -2.49 -2.16
CA ALA A 87 14.69 -3.81 -2.52
C ALA A 87 15.50 -4.38 -3.68
N GLY A 88 15.27 -5.66 -3.94
CA GLY A 88 15.92 -6.38 -5.03
C GLY A 88 17.28 -6.94 -4.65
N ASP A 89 17.90 -7.51 -5.67
CA ASP A 89 19.18 -8.22 -5.58
C ASP A 89 20.30 -7.44 -6.27
N PRO A 90 21.56 -7.76 -5.99
CA PRO A 90 22.68 -7.27 -6.77
C PRO A 90 22.48 -7.55 -8.28
N PRO A 91 23.02 -6.72 -9.19
CA PRO A 91 22.91 -6.93 -10.63
C PRO A 91 23.37 -8.33 -11.04
N THR A 92 22.49 -9.11 -11.66
CA THR A 92 22.80 -10.49 -12.07
C THR A 92 23.48 -10.56 -13.43
N ASN A 93 23.18 -9.59 -14.32
CA ASN A 93 23.54 -9.63 -15.74
C ASN A 93 23.19 -10.99 -16.40
N ALA A 94 22.11 -11.64 -15.95
CA ALA A 94 21.71 -12.93 -16.49
C ALA A 94 21.34 -12.78 -17.97
N ALA A 95 21.76 -13.77 -18.78
CA ALA A 95 21.41 -13.80 -20.20
C ALA A 95 19.90 -14.03 -20.36
N LEU A 96 19.27 -13.22 -21.19
CA LEU A 96 17.87 -13.34 -21.55
C LEU A 96 17.73 -14.11 -22.87
N PRO A 97 16.73 -15.01 -22.99
CA PRO A 97 16.33 -15.57 -24.28
C PRO A 97 16.06 -14.47 -25.32
N ALA A 98 16.16 -14.79 -26.61
CA ALA A 98 15.93 -13.82 -27.68
C ALA A 98 14.51 -13.24 -27.64
N GLU A 99 13.53 -14.06 -27.25
CA GLU A 99 12.13 -13.68 -27.03
C GLU A 99 11.94 -12.73 -25.85
N CYS A 100 12.94 -12.58 -24.98
CA CYS A 100 12.91 -11.77 -23.77
C CYS A 100 13.53 -10.39 -23.93
N ASP A 101 14.27 -10.13 -25.03
CA ASP A 101 14.80 -8.80 -25.37
C ASP A 101 13.71 -7.85 -25.94
N LEU A 102 12.45 -8.28 -25.90
CA LEU A 102 11.31 -7.53 -26.41
C LEU A 102 10.83 -6.43 -25.45
N VAL A 103 11.20 -6.46 -24.17
CA VAL A 103 10.82 -5.40 -23.21
C VAL A 103 11.95 -4.37 -23.13
N SER A 104 11.65 -3.10 -23.42
CA SER A 104 12.68 -2.06 -23.38
C SER A 104 13.17 -1.76 -21.97
N GLU A 105 14.44 -1.37 -21.87
CA GLU A 105 15.02 -0.91 -20.60
C GLU A 105 14.21 0.26 -20.00
N GLN A 106 13.66 1.14 -20.84
CA GLN A 106 12.82 2.25 -20.38
C GLN A 106 11.56 1.78 -19.64
N ILE A 107 10.91 0.71 -20.12
CA ILE A 107 9.76 0.12 -19.42
C ILE A 107 10.21 -0.58 -18.15
N LEU A 108 11.30 -1.35 -18.19
CA LEU A 108 11.84 -2.01 -17.00
C LEU A 108 12.20 -1.02 -15.89
N GLN A 109 12.84 0.11 -16.23
CA GLN A 109 13.16 1.19 -15.31
C GLN A 109 11.89 1.81 -14.71
N ARG A 110 10.88 2.07 -15.55
CA ARG A 110 9.60 2.62 -15.08
C ARG A 110 8.86 1.67 -14.14
N LEU A 111 9.01 0.37 -14.35
CA LEU A 111 8.40 -0.67 -13.53
C LEU A 111 9.27 -1.11 -12.36
N HIS A 112 10.44 -0.50 -12.16
CA HIS A 112 11.34 -0.80 -11.05
C HIS A 112 11.77 -2.28 -11.01
N VAL A 113 12.03 -2.86 -12.19
CA VAL A 113 12.41 -4.27 -12.38
C VAL A 113 13.52 -4.40 -13.42
N THR A 114 14.66 -3.76 -13.20
CA THR A 114 15.76 -3.73 -14.18
C THR A 114 16.73 -4.89 -14.07
N ASN A 115 16.58 -5.77 -13.08
CA ASN A 115 17.46 -6.92 -12.86
C ASN A 115 16.87 -8.19 -13.47
N PRO A 116 17.49 -8.80 -14.50
CA PRO A 116 17.09 -10.13 -14.95
C PRO A 116 17.15 -11.15 -13.80
N ASP A 117 16.13 -11.99 -13.65
CA ASP A 117 16.07 -12.98 -12.57
C ASP A 117 16.38 -14.40 -13.10
N PRO A 118 17.57 -14.96 -12.81
CA PRO A 118 17.97 -16.28 -13.31
C PRO A 118 17.13 -17.43 -12.73
N THR A 119 16.36 -17.19 -11.66
CA THR A 119 15.45 -18.20 -11.09
C THR A 119 14.12 -18.30 -11.82
N ILE A 120 13.77 -17.27 -12.61
CA ILE A 120 12.54 -17.20 -13.41
C ILE A 120 12.82 -17.48 -14.89
N ILE A 121 13.99 -17.06 -15.38
CA ILE A 121 14.39 -17.21 -16.79
C ILE A 121 14.53 -18.70 -17.13
N GLY A 122 13.96 -19.11 -18.26
CA GLY A 122 14.10 -20.47 -18.75
C GLY A 122 13.45 -20.69 -20.11
N GLU A 123 13.90 -21.74 -20.80
CA GLU A 123 13.36 -22.16 -22.09
C GLU A 123 13.00 -23.65 -22.01
N ASP A 124 11.85 -23.99 -22.59
CA ASP A 124 11.39 -25.35 -22.79
C ASP A 124 11.13 -25.55 -24.30
N PRO A 125 12.12 -26.14 -25.01
CA PRO A 125 12.02 -26.38 -26.45
C PRO A 125 10.87 -27.30 -26.86
N GLU A 126 10.45 -28.24 -25.99
CA GLU A 126 9.40 -29.21 -26.32
C GLU A 126 8.01 -28.57 -26.35
N SER A 127 7.75 -27.64 -25.44
CA SER A 127 6.48 -26.90 -25.39
C SER A 127 6.51 -25.59 -26.18
N GLY A 128 7.67 -25.21 -26.72
CA GLY A 128 7.91 -23.94 -27.39
C GLY A 128 7.82 -22.73 -26.45
N ARG A 129 8.04 -22.94 -25.14
CA ARG A 129 7.87 -21.92 -24.10
C ARG A 129 9.21 -21.27 -23.76
N SER A 130 9.24 -19.94 -23.77
CA SER A 130 10.32 -19.12 -23.23
C SER A 130 9.77 -18.25 -22.10
N THR A 131 10.44 -18.25 -20.95
CA THR A 131 10.07 -17.47 -19.77
C THR A 131 11.15 -16.43 -19.50
N CYS A 132 10.71 -15.19 -19.35
CA CYS A 132 11.52 -14.03 -19.00
C CYS A 132 11.09 -13.53 -17.64
N GLY A 133 12.05 -13.16 -16.80
CA GLY A 133 11.77 -12.64 -15.46
C GLY A 133 12.70 -11.50 -15.10
N TRP A 134 12.14 -10.50 -14.44
CA TRP A 134 12.90 -9.39 -13.88
C TRP A 134 12.42 -9.06 -12.46
N GLY A 135 13.39 -8.77 -11.60
CA GLY A 135 13.20 -8.20 -10.28
C GLY A 135 13.87 -6.83 -10.16
N PRO A 136 13.79 -6.17 -8.99
CA PRO A 136 14.42 -4.88 -8.78
C PRO A 136 15.94 -5.06 -8.69
N THR A 137 16.69 -4.09 -9.19
CA THR A 137 18.13 -3.97 -8.93
C THR A 137 18.36 -3.21 -7.63
N GLU A 138 19.12 -3.81 -6.71
CA GLU A 138 19.48 -3.20 -5.43
C GLU A 138 20.14 -1.83 -5.64
N GLY A 139 19.60 -0.82 -4.95
CA GLY A 139 20.12 0.56 -5.00
C GLY A 139 19.73 1.36 -6.25
N ARG A 140 19.02 0.76 -7.22
CA ARG A 140 18.58 1.43 -8.45
C ARG A 140 17.06 1.58 -8.54
N ASP A 141 16.34 0.49 -8.24
CA ASP A 141 14.90 0.40 -8.51
C ASP A 141 14.02 0.77 -7.30
N GLY A 142 14.62 1.39 -6.29
CA GLY A 142 13.91 1.84 -5.09
C GLY A 142 13.80 0.74 -4.03
N ASN A 143 12.74 0.81 -3.23
CA ASN A 143 12.57 -0.01 -2.03
C ASN A 143 11.37 -0.98 -2.10
N ASN A 144 10.64 -0.99 -3.21
CA ASN A 144 9.52 -1.90 -3.42
C ASN A 144 9.98 -3.20 -4.05
N GLU A 145 9.42 -4.31 -3.58
CA GLU A 145 9.70 -5.62 -4.16
C GLU A 145 8.70 -5.86 -5.29
N ARG A 146 9.18 -5.87 -6.53
CA ARG A 146 8.36 -6.03 -7.73
C ARG A 146 8.92 -7.15 -8.60
N THR A 147 8.05 -7.80 -9.35
CA THR A 147 8.45 -8.85 -10.29
C THR A 147 7.63 -8.71 -11.56
N LEU A 148 8.34 -8.63 -12.68
CA LEU A 148 7.76 -8.77 -14.02
C LEU A 148 8.12 -10.14 -14.57
N ARG A 149 7.13 -10.84 -15.11
CA ARG A 149 7.31 -12.11 -15.80
C ARG A 149 6.61 -12.06 -17.15
N VAL A 150 7.30 -12.51 -18.19
CA VAL A 150 6.76 -12.66 -19.54
C VAL A 150 6.96 -14.09 -19.96
N ASP A 151 5.87 -14.82 -20.19
CA ASP A 151 5.91 -16.15 -20.78
C ASP A 151 5.47 -16.03 -22.24
N VAL A 152 6.31 -16.49 -23.17
CA VAL A 152 6.00 -16.59 -24.59
C VAL A 152 5.90 -18.06 -24.94
N ARG A 153 4.77 -18.50 -25.48
CA ARG A 153 4.58 -19.85 -25.99
C ARG A 153 4.38 -19.79 -27.50
N ASP A 154 5.30 -20.39 -28.23
CA ASP A 154 5.21 -20.57 -29.68
C ASP A 154 4.54 -21.91 -29.99
N VAL A 155 3.25 -21.86 -30.30
CA VAL A 155 2.42 -23.05 -30.50
C VAL A 155 2.81 -23.78 -31.79
N SER A 156 3.47 -23.12 -32.74
CA SER A 156 3.99 -23.79 -33.95
C SER A 156 5.10 -24.80 -33.65
N LYS A 157 5.74 -24.68 -32.50
CA LYS A 157 6.77 -25.62 -32.01
C LYS A 157 6.19 -26.76 -31.17
N ALA A 158 4.93 -26.66 -30.75
CA ALA A 158 4.31 -27.67 -29.90
C ALA A 158 3.99 -28.93 -30.70
N ALA A 159 4.37 -30.10 -30.16
CA ALA A 159 4.13 -31.39 -30.81
C ALA A 159 2.65 -31.85 -30.76
N ASP A 160 1.80 -31.18 -29.97
CA ASP A 160 0.42 -31.59 -29.71
C ASP A 160 -0.57 -31.23 -30.84
N GLY A 161 -0.14 -30.46 -31.84
CA GLY A 161 -0.94 -30.05 -32.99
C GLY A 161 -2.15 -29.15 -32.65
N THR A 162 -2.28 -28.71 -31.39
CA THR A 162 -3.38 -27.83 -30.98
C THR A 162 -3.13 -26.44 -31.54
N GLY A 163 -4.10 -25.88 -32.27
CA GLY A 163 -3.95 -24.53 -32.82
C GLY A 163 -3.85 -23.46 -31.73
N ALA A 164 -3.12 -22.37 -32.00
CA ALA A 164 -2.94 -21.30 -31.02
C ALA A 164 -4.25 -20.68 -30.51
N ALA A 165 -5.28 -20.56 -31.37
CA ALA A 165 -6.60 -20.06 -30.95
C ALA A 165 -7.28 -21.01 -29.95
N GLU A 166 -7.29 -22.31 -30.24
CA GLU A 166 -7.88 -23.31 -29.33
C GLU A 166 -7.14 -23.37 -28.00
N MET A 167 -5.80 -23.29 -28.03
CA MET A 167 -5.00 -23.25 -26.82
C MET A 167 -5.24 -21.98 -26.00
N PHE A 168 -5.40 -20.83 -26.67
CA PHE A 168 -5.72 -19.56 -26.01
C PHE A 168 -7.10 -19.60 -25.33
N GLU A 169 -8.08 -20.20 -26.00
CA GLU A 169 -9.41 -20.44 -25.44
C GLU A 169 -9.37 -21.32 -24.19
N ARG A 170 -8.58 -22.41 -24.20
CA ARG A 170 -8.37 -23.22 -22.99
C ARG A 170 -7.70 -22.44 -21.86
N PHE A 171 -6.76 -21.54 -22.16
CA PHE A 171 -6.18 -20.65 -21.15
C PHE A 171 -7.22 -19.70 -20.57
N ARG A 172 -8.12 -19.18 -21.41
CA ARG A 172 -9.23 -18.33 -21.00
C ARG A 172 -10.18 -19.08 -20.04
N ASP A 173 -10.60 -20.27 -20.43
CA ASP A 173 -11.58 -21.08 -19.68
C ASP A 173 -11.01 -21.65 -18.37
N SER A 174 -9.70 -21.93 -18.32
CA SER A 174 -9.02 -22.40 -17.12
C SER A 174 -8.57 -21.28 -16.17
N GLY A 175 -8.69 -20.02 -16.61
CA GLY A 175 -8.32 -18.85 -15.83
C GLY A 175 -9.14 -18.72 -14.56
N SER A 176 -8.47 -18.57 -13.42
CA SER A 176 -9.12 -18.17 -12.15
C SER A 176 -8.93 -16.67 -11.91
N GLY A 177 -10.04 -15.93 -11.80
CA GLY A 177 -10.01 -14.51 -11.49
C GLY A 177 -11.15 -13.72 -12.14
N GLU A 178 -11.11 -12.40 -11.98
CA GLU A 178 -11.98 -11.49 -12.71
C GLU A 178 -11.37 -11.28 -14.10
N LEU A 179 -12.09 -11.73 -15.13
CA LEU A 179 -11.67 -11.63 -16.51
C LEU A 179 -12.22 -10.36 -17.15
N GLN A 180 -11.35 -9.61 -17.82
CA GLN A 180 -11.71 -8.44 -18.60
C GLN A 180 -11.12 -8.56 -20.02
N GLU A 181 -11.99 -8.65 -21.02
CA GLU A 181 -11.57 -8.63 -22.42
C GLU A 181 -10.87 -7.30 -22.78
N LEU A 182 -9.79 -7.38 -23.57
CA LEU A 182 -8.99 -6.25 -23.99
C LEU A 182 -8.97 -6.15 -25.51
N SER A 183 -9.41 -5.01 -26.05
CA SER A 183 -9.29 -4.70 -27.47
C SER A 183 -7.94 -4.05 -27.80
N GLY A 184 -7.42 -4.30 -29.00
CA GLY A 184 -6.23 -3.61 -29.53
C GLY A 184 -4.89 -4.17 -29.04
N LEU A 185 -4.89 -5.40 -28.51
CA LEU A 185 -3.70 -6.17 -28.17
C LEU A 185 -3.75 -7.49 -28.92
N GLY A 186 -2.82 -7.70 -29.86
CA GLY A 186 -2.77 -8.92 -30.68
C GLY A 186 -4.05 -9.15 -31.48
N ASP A 187 -4.33 -10.43 -31.75
CA ASP A 187 -5.57 -10.90 -32.38
C ASP A 187 -6.72 -10.96 -31.34
N GLU A 188 -6.37 -11.34 -30.11
CA GLU A 188 -7.28 -11.42 -28.96
C GLU A 188 -6.48 -11.30 -27.66
N ALA A 189 -7.09 -10.72 -26.63
CA ALA A 189 -6.44 -10.50 -25.35
C ALA A 189 -7.43 -10.36 -24.21
N PHE A 190 -7.03 -10.80 -23.02
CA PHE A 190 -7.78 -10.59 -21.79
C PHE A 190 -6.85 -10.29 -20.62
N LEU A 191 -7.36 -9.53 -19.67
CA LEU A 191 -6.75 -9.27 -18.37
C LEU A 191 -7.40 -10.21 -17.33
N VAL A 192 -6.58 -10.82 -16.49
CA VAL A 192 -6.99 -11.53 -15.28
C VAL A 192 -6.49 -10.76 -14.07
N ALA A 193 -7.41 -10.42 -13.16
CA ALA A 193 -7.09 -9.87 -11.86
C ALA A 193 -7.46 -10.85 -10.74
N ARG A 194 -6.49 -11.22 -9.89
CA ARG A 194 -6.72 -12.15 -8.77
C ARG A 194 -6.84 -11.38 -7.45
N GLY A 195 -8.08 -11.28 -6.94
CA GLY A 195 -8.36 -10.67 -5.64
C GLY A 195 -8.18 -9.14 -5.60
N PRO A 196 -8.45 -8.49 -4.44
CA PRO A 196 -8.51 -7.03 -4.33
C PRO A 196 -7.16 -6.31 -4.46
N GLY A 197 -6.04 -7.04 -4.49
CA GLY A 197 -4.70 -6.50 -4.72
C GLY A 197 -3.70 -7.62 -5.02
N GLY A 198 -2.57 -7.26 -5.65
CA GLY A 198 -1.53 -8.18 -6.06
C GLY A 198 -1.32 -8.26 -7.57
N ALA A 199 -1.05 -9.48 -8.04
CA ALA A 199 -0.68 -9.75 -9.42
C ALA A 199 -1.84 -9.46 -10.39
N SER A 200 -1.53 -8.72 -11.45
CA SER A 200 -2.36 -8.69 -12.66
C SER A 200 -1.64 -9.46 -13.75
N GLU A 201 -2.43 -10.04 -14.65
CA GLU A 201 -1.95 -10.89 -15.73
C GLU A 201 -2.67 -10.49 -17.02
N VAL A 202 -1.94 -10.16 -18.08
CA VAL A 202 -2.51 -10.02 -19.43
C VAL A 202 -2.09 -11.21 -20.26
N ASN A 203 -3.07 -11.88 -20.85
CA ASN A 203 -2.86 -12.92 -21.84
C ASN A 203 -3.29 -12.37 -23.19
N PHE A 204 -2.44 -12.52 -24.21
CA PHE A 204 -2.82 -12.19 -25.58
C PHE A 204 -2.26 -13.20 -26.57
N ARG A 205 -2.97 -13.36 -27.69
CA ARG A 205 -2.50 -14.15 -28.82
C ARG A 205 -2.14 -13.24 -29.98
N LYS A 206 -1.03 -13.54 -30.67
CA LYS A 206 -0.66 -12.93 -31.94
C LYS A 206 -0.15 -14.01 -32.88
N GLY A 207 -0.93 -14.34 -33.91
CA GLY A 207 -0.63 -15.46 -34.80
C GLY A 207 -0.55 -16.78 -34.03
N GLN A 208 0.62 -17.45 -34.10
CA GLN A 208 0.91 -18.71 -33.42
C GLN A 208 1.55 -18.55 -32.02
N LYS A 209 1.70 -17.31 -31.54
CA LYS A 209 2.28 -17.04 -30.22
C LYS A 209 1.21 -16.66 -29.22
N ILE A 210 1.27 -17.27 -28.05
CA ILE A 210 0.49 -16.89 -26.87
C ILE A 210 1.47 -16.27 -25.88
N VAL A 211 1.12 -15.09 -25.35
CA VAL A 211 1.97 -14.36 -24.43
C VAL A 211 1.21 -14.05 -23.15
N THR A 212 1.82 -14.38 -22.03
CA THR A 212 1.34 -14.08 -20.69
C THR A 212 2.29 -13.09 -20.04
N VAL A 213 1.77 -11.92 -19.66
CA VAL A 213 2.52 -10.88 -18.95
C VAL A 213 1.97 -10.78 -17.54
N THR A 214 2.79 -11.07 -16.54
CA THR A 214 2.43 -10.95 -15.13
C THR A 214 3.26 -9.88 -14.46
N TYR A 215 2.62 -8.99 -13.72
CA TYR A 215 3.31 -8.02 -12.86
C TYR A 215 2.73 -8.06 -11.46
N SER A 216 3.60 -8.19 -10.47
CA SER A 216 3.21 -8.38 -9.08
C SER A 216 4.26 -7.81 -8.13
N GLY A 217 3.90 -7.68 -6.85
CA GLY A 217 4.84 -7.23 -5.84
C GLY A 217 4.21 -6.66 -4.59
N TRP A 218 5.06 -6.05 -3.78
CA TRP A 218 4.77 -5.44 -2.49
C TRP A 218 5.32 -4.02 -2.43
N ASP A 219 4.51 -3.14 -1.87
CA ASP A 219 4.87 -1.77 -1.51
C ASP A 219 5.30 -1.73 -0.05
N LYS A 220 6.51 -1.24 0.21
CA LYS A 220 6.95 -0.99 1.58
C LYS A 220 6.23 0.23 2.12
N ASN A 221 5.73 0.12 3.33
CA ASN A 221 5.09 1.21 4.05
C ASN A 221 6.00 1.71 5.18
N PHE A 222 5.94 3.01 5.48
CA PHE A 222 6.78 3.62 6.51
C PHE A 222 6.37 3.20 7.93
N LEU A 223 5.07 3.09 8.21
CA LEU A 223 4.53 2.85 9.57
C LEU A 223 3.76 1.54 9.70
N SER A 224 3.56 0.80 8.61
CA SER A 224 2.77 -0.44 8.59
C SER A 224 3.52 -1.56 7.90
N SER A 225 2.95 -2.76 7.95
CA SER A 225 3.40 -3.87 7.11
C SER A 225 3.34 -3.48 5.63
N SER A 226 4.20 -4.09 4.82
CA SER A 226 4.12 -3.98 3.36
C SER A 226 2.74 -4.39 2.87
N THR A 227 2.25 -3.71 1.85
CA THR A 227 0.97 -3.98 1.21
C THR A 227 1.20 -4.52 -0.19
N ARG A 228 0.29 -5.34 -0.71
CA ARG A 228 0.38 -5.76 -2.11
C ARG A 228 0.19 -4.56 -3.04
N ILE A 229 0.85 -4.60 -4.19
CA ILE A 229 0.60 -3.66 -5.28
C ILE A 229 -0.90 -3.55 -5.57
N SER A 230 -1.36 -2.34 -5.84
CA SER A 230 -2.76 -2.12 -6.20
C SER A 230 -3.10 -2.79 -7.54
N ARG A 231 -4.33 -3.29 -7.68
CA ARG A 231 -4.80 -3.89 -8.94
C ARG A 231 -4.72 -2.90 -10.11
N ALA A 232 -4.99 -1.62 -9.85
CA ALA A 232 -4.94 -0.58 -10.87
C ALA A 232 -3.51 -0.39 -11.40
N GLU A 233 -2.53 -0.33 -10.50
CA GLU A 233 -1.12 -0.19 -10.87
C GLU A 233 -0.61 -1.44 -11.58
N SER A 234 -0.85 -2.64 -11.03
CA SER A 234 -0.39 -3.87 -11.67
C SER A 234 -1.05 -4.10 -13.02
N GLY A 235 -2.35 -3.80 -13.14
CA GLY A 235 -3.11 -3.88 -14.38
C GLY A 235 -2.63 -2.89 -15.45
N GLN A 236 -2.23 -1.68 -15.06
CA GLN A 236 -1.62 -0.72 -15.97
C GLN A 236 -0.26 -1.20 -16.47
N ALA A 237 0.56 -1.77 -15.57
CA ALA A 237 1.91 -2.22 -15.88
C ALA A 237 1.88 -3.33 -16.94
N VAL A 238 1.07 -4.37 -16.72
CA VAL A 238 0.94 -5.48 -17.69
C VAL A 238 0.38 -5.04 -19.03
N LYS A 239 -0.58 -4.10 -19.06
CA LYS A 239 -1.09 -3.52 -20.32
C LYS A 239 -0.01 -2.73 -21.06
N THR A 240 0.86 -2.02 -20.35
CA THR A 240 1.95 -1.24 -20.95
C THR A 240 2.98 -2.16 -21.60
N VAL A 241 3.41 -3.19 -20.87
CA VAL A 241 4.34 -4.20 -21.40
C VAL A 241 3.71 -4.94 -22.58
N ALA A 242 2.45 -5.39 -22.46
CA ALA A 242 1.76 -6.10 -23.54
C ALA A 242 1.68 -5.26 -24.84
N LYS A 243 1.41 -3.94 -24.74
CA LYS A 243 1.41 -3.05 -25.91
C LYS A 243 2.78 -3.01 -26.60
N GLU A 244 3.86 -2.96 -25.84
CA GLU A 244 5.21 -3.00 -26.40
C GLU A 244 5.48 -4.34 -27.09
N LEU A 245 5.19 -5.45 -26.42
CA LEU A 245 5.40 -6.79 -26.97
C LEU A 245 4.62 -7.01 -28.26
N VAL A 246 3.34 -6.61 -28.31
CA VAL A 246 2.51 -6.69 -29.53
C VAL A 246 3.14 -5.94 -30.70
N SER A 247 3.88 -4.84 -30.47
CA SER A 247 4.51 -4.08 -31.55
C SER A 247 5.77 -4.74 -32.13
N LYS A 248 6.39 -5.68 -31.39
CA LYS A 248 7.67 -6.32 -31.75
C LYS A 248 7.52 -7.80 -32.15
N LEU A 249 6.43 -8.44 -31.75
CA LEU A 249 6.02 -9.79 -32.20
C LEU A 249 5.40 -9.76 -33.60
#